data_AF-A0A8X6RU21-F1
#
_entry.id   AF-A0A8X6RU21-F1
#
_cell.length_a   1.000
_cell.length_b   1.000
_cell.length_c   1.000
_cell.angle_alpha   90.00
_cell.angle_beta   90.00
_cell.angle_gamma   90.00
#
_symmetry.space_group_name_H-M   'P 1'
#
loop_
_entity.id
_entity.type
_entity.pdbx_description
1 polymer ?
#
loop_
_entity_poly.entity_id
_entity_poly.type
_entity_poly.pdbx_seq_one_letter_code
_entity_poly.pdbx_strand_id
1 'polypeptide(L)'
;MFKILQIPADMQNEYRNTESMMLTGLEAFVFDYEVKWPLSLVINGKALAYYQILFRHLFYCKHIERLLGRVWYLNKKTKSLPRSELCFYAAAFALRQRMLNFIQNLDYYLTLEVIEPHWNDFFRKISQVTNVDEVLFCHNDFLEKCVGDCMLTNPRLFQVLATLMTLCADFSIFLQGIMRCSMDVETSTMGDSLLFSLQEQPLSDLSSCPAALENFQEQIANFEKKFDQSIICMLHILHSVHQSKQTSKIINMLYRLDFSRFYEEISLKKMESYDDM
;
A
#
# COMPACT_ATOMS: atom_id res chain seq x y z
N MET A 1 -9.55 -17.39 44.54
CA MET A 1 -8.73 -16.18 44.75
C MET A 1 -7.61 -16.20 43.70
N PHE A 2 -7.88 -15.68 42.49
CA PHE A 2 -6.97 -15.78 41.35
C PHE A 2 -6.00 -14.60 41.37
N LYS A 3 -4.72 -14.88 41.65
CA LYS A 3 -3.64 -13.90 41.49
C LYS A 3 -3.32 -13.79 40.00
N ILE A 4 -3.64 -12.64 39.42
CA ILE A 4 -3.16 -12.25 38.09
C ILE A 4 -1.63 -12.21 38.17
N LEU A 5 -0.96 -12.94 37.28
CA LEU A 5 0.49 -12.90 37.11
C LEU A 5 0.87 -11.46 36.72
N GLN A 6 1.33 -10.66 37.68
CA GLN A 6 1.92 -9.37 37.41
C GLN A 6 3.21 -9.61 36.62
N ILE A 7 3.25 -9.06 35.41
CA ILE A 7 4.45 -8.99 34.59
C ILE A 7 5.54 -8.27 35.40
N PRO A 8 6.76 -8.82 35.52
CA PRO A 8 7.86 -8.20 36.25
C PRO A 8 8.13 -6.77 35.76
N ALA A 9 8.41 -5.84 36.68
CA ALA A 9 8.63 -4.41 36.38
C ALA A 9 9.78 -4.18 35.38
N ASP A 10 10.71 -5.13 35.34
CA ASP A 10 11.91 -5.17 34.51
C ASP A 10 11.52 -5.33 33.03
N MET A 11 10.55 -6.20 32.72
CA MET A 11 9.96 -6.34 31.38
C MET A 11 9.12 -5.12 30.98
N GLN A 12 8.43 -4.47 31.93
CA GLN A 12 7.64 -3.26 31.62
C GLN A 12 8.53 -2.10 31.17
N ASN A 13 9.76 -2.01 31.70
CA ASN A 13 10.72 -1.00 31.31
C ASN A 13 11.33 -1.26 29.92
N GLU A 14 11.51 -2.51 29.50
CA GLU A 14 11.88 -2.83 28.11
C GLU A 14 10.80 -2.43 27.09
N TYR A 15 9.50 -2.62 27.42
CA TYR A 15 8.39 -2.14 26.58
C TYR A 15 8.27 -0.62 26.53
N ARG A 16 8.67 0.09 27.60
CA ARG A 16 8.66 1.57 27.64
C ARG A 16 9.88 2.21 26.94
N ASN A 17 10.98 1.47 26.81
CA ASN A 17 12.24 1.95 26.24
C ASN A 17 12.41 1.62 24.75
N THR A 18 11.40 1.04 24.10
CA THR A 18 11.35 1.13 22.64
C THR A 18 11.12 2.60 22.34
N GLU A 19 12.10 3.28 21.72
CA GLU A 19 11.96 4.65 21.21
C GLU A 19 10.52 4.84 20.75
N SER A 20 9.84 5.89 21.23
CA SER A 20 8.49 6.16 20.77
C SER A 20 8.56 6.37 19.27
N MET A 21 8.35 5.30 18.48
CA MET A 21 8.03 5.42 17.08
C MET A 21 6.86 6.37 17.09
N MET A 22 7.07 7.58 16.59
CA MET A 22 5.98 8.51 16.33
C MET A 22 5.13 7.88 15.23
N LEU A 23 4.32 6.91 15.63
CA LEU A 23 3.34 6.27 14.79
C LEU A 23 2.35 7.35 14.43
N THR A 24 2.16 7.55 13.14
CA THR A 24 1.08 8.38 12.67
C THR A 24 -0.25 7.79 13.18
N GLY A 25 -1.26 8.63 13.38
CA GLY A 25 -2.59 8.14 13.79
C GLY A 25 -3.16 7.09 12.83
N LEU A 26 -2.68 7.08 11.58
CA LEU A 26 -3.02 6.09 10.58
C LEU A 26 -2.35 4.73 10.83
N GLU A 27 -1.07 4.71 11.19
CA GLU A 27 -0.33 3.48 11.49
C GLU A 27 -0.78 2.82 12.80
N ALA A 28 -1.24 3.64 13.76
CA ALA A 28 -1.82 3.21 15.02
C ALA A 28 -3.29 2.76 14.91
N PHE A 29 -3.96 3.00 13.77
CA PHE A 29 -5.37 2.70 13.62
C PHE A 29 -5.64 1.20 13.54
N VAL A 30 -6.49 0.70 14.43
CA VAL A 30 -6.92 -0.69 14.49
C VAL A 30 -8.34 -0.78 15.02
N PHE A 31 -9.13 -1.70 14.46
CA PHE A 31 -10.42 -2.05 15.05
C PHE A 31 -10.24 -3.16 16.08
N ASP A 32 -10.87 -2.96 17.24
CA ASP A 32 -11.02 -4.00 18.24
C ASP A 32 -12.46 -4.52 18.25
N TYR A 33 -12.63 -5.76 18.68
CA TYR A 33 -13.93 -6.43 18.71
C TYR A 33 -14.15 -7.14 20.04
N GLU A 34 -15.04 -6.56 20.86
CA GLU A 34 -15.38 -7.12 22.18
C GLU A 34 -16.30 -8.33 22.02
N VAL A 35 -15.79 -9.52 22.38
CA VAL A 35 -16.55 -10.77 22.31
C VAL A 35 -16.94 -11.26 23.69
N LYS A 36 -18.25 -11.36 23.93
CA LYS A 36 -18.79 -11.92 25.17
C LYS A 36 -18.73 -13.45 25.16
N TRP A 37 -18.66 -14.02 26.35
CA TRP A 37 -18.86 -15.45 26.53
C TRP A 37 -20.26 -15.85 26.03
N PRO A 38 -20.44 -17.01 25.36
CA PRO A 38 -19.47 -18.09 25.13
C PRO A 38 -18.62 -17.97 23.86
N LEU A 39 -18.92 -17.00 22.97
CA LEU A 39 -18.25 -16.89 21.66
C LEU A 39 -16.76 -16.58 21.76
N SER A 40 -16.32 -16.01 22.89
CA SER A 40 -14.92 -15.74 23.19
C SER A 40 -14.04 -17.01 23.19
N LEU A 41 -14.65 -18.20 23.29
CA LEU A 41 -13.94 -19.47 23.16
C LEU A 41 -13.43 -19.68 21.72
N VAL A 42 -14.21 -19.29 20.71
CA VAL A 42 -13.87 -19.42 19.29
C VAL A 42 -13.14 -18.18 18.82
N ILE A 43 -13.73 -17.00 19.00
CA ILE A 43 -13.14 -15.70 18.64
C ILE A 43 -12.30 -15.23 19.83
N ASN A 44 -11.15 -15.86 19.99
CA ASN A 44 -10.19 -15.54 21.04
C ASN A 44 -9.21 -14.43 20.60
N GLY A 45 -8.33 -14.00 21.52
CA GLY A 45 -7.34 -12.97 21.22
C GLY A 45 -6.39 -13.30 20.06
N LYS A 46 -6.04 -14.59 19.86
CA LYS A 46 -5.22 -15.02 18.71
C LYS A 46 -5.96 -14.78 17.39
N ALA A 47 -7.24 -15.16 17.32
CA ALA A 47 -8.06 -14.94 16.15
C ALA A 47 -8.24 -13.44 15.85
N LEU A 48 -8.51 -12.63 16.89
CA LEU A 48 -8.60 -11.18 16.75
C LEU A 48 -7.30 -10.57 16.22
N ALA A 49 -6.13 -11.03 16.68
CA ALA A 49 -4.85 -10.56 16.18
C ALA A 49 -4.68 -10.83 14.66
N TYR A 50 -5.09 -12.01 14.17
CA TYR A 50 -5.08 -12.29 12.73
C TYR A 50 -6.02 -11.35 11.95
N TYR A 51 -7.24 -11.13 12.44
CA TYR A 51 -8.17 -10.17 11.83
C TYR A 51 -7.60 -8.74 11.81
N GLN A 52 -6.96 -8.31 12.90
CA GLN A 52 -6.32 -6.99 12.98
C GLN A 52 -5.17 -6.84 11.98
N ILE A 53 -4.33 -7.87 11.83
CA ILE A 53 -3.24 -7.88 10.85
C ILE A 53 -3.80 -7.76 9.42
N LEU A 54 -4.81 -8.58 9.07
CA LEU A 54 -5.46 -8.53 7.75
C LEU A 54 -6.10 -7.17 7.51
N PHE A 55 -6.82 -6.64 8.50
CA PHE A 55 -7.43 -5.33 8.44
C PHE A 55 -6.39 -4.24 8.18
N ARG A 56 -5.31 -4.17 8.98
CA ARG A 56 -4.27 -3.15 8.82
C ARG A 56 -3.62 -3.21 7.44
N HIS A 57 -3.40 -4.41 6.93
CA HIS A 57 -2.84 -4.61 5.60
C HIS A 57 -3.75 -4.04 4.49
N LEU A 58 -5.03 -4.42 4.49
CA LEU A 58 -6.04 -3.93 3.53
C LEU A 58 -6.28 -2.43 3.67
N PHE A 59 -6.36 -1.94 4.91
CA PHE A 59 -6.57 -0.54 5.22
C PHE A 59 -5.46 0.33 4.66
N TYR A 60 -4.20 -0.09 4.78
CA TYR A 60 -3.07 0.62 4.22
C TYR A 60 -3.08 0.62 2.68
N CYS A 61 -3.44 -0.51 2.04
CA CYS A 61 -3.69 -0.56 0.59
C CYS A 61 -4.71 0.48 0.13
N LYS A 62 -5.87 0.54 0.81
CA LYS A 62 -6.92 1.52 0.53
C LYS A 62 -6.53 2.95 0.85
N HIS A 63 -5.66 3.18 1.84
CA HIS A 63 -5.13 4.50 2.11
C HIS A 63 -4.29 5.02 0.95
N ILE A 64 -3.33 4.20 0.48
CA ILE A 64 -2.43 4.57 -0.62
C ILE A 64 -3.19 4.74 -1.93
N GLU A 65 -4.15 3.86 -2.22
CA GLU A 65 -5.03 4.00 -3.39
C GLU A 65 -5.70 5.38 -3.41
N ARG A 66 -6.22 5.83 -2.26
CA ARG A 66 -6.83 7.17 -2.13
C ARG A 66 -5.81 8.30 -2.25
N LEU A 67 -4.60 8.16 -1.70
CA LEU A 67 -3.54 9.15 -1.84
C LEU A 67 -3.16 9.35 -3.32
N LEU A 68 -2.92 8.25 -4.04
CA LEU A 68 -2.65 8.28 -5.48
C LEU A 68 -3.86 8.85 -6.24
N GLY A 69 -5.08 8.49 -5.83
CA GLY A 69 -6.33 9.05 -6.37
C GLY A 69 -6.42 10.56 -6.23
N ARG A 70 -6.02 11.14 -5.09
CA ARG A 70 -6.03 12.61 -4.88
C ARG A 70 -5.08 13.36 -5.81
N VAL A 71 -3.93 12.77 -6.14
CA VAL A 71 -2.98 13.33 -7.13
C VAL A 71 -3.62 13.49 -8.51
N TRP A 72 -4.69 12.75 -8.84
CA TRP A 72 -5.43 12.94 -10.09
C TRP A 72 -5.98 14.36 -10.26
N TYR A 73 -6.29 15.05 -9.15
CA TYR A 73 -6.74 16.44 -9.21
C TYR A 73 -5.65 17.37 -9.79
N LEU A 74 -4.37 17.14 -9.47
CA LEU A 74 -3.25 17.85 -10.11
C LEU A 74 -3.24 17.58 -11.61
N ASN A 75 -3.31 16.31 -11.98
CA ASN A 75 -3.32 15.89 -13.37
C ASN A 75 -4.47 16.52 -14.17
N LYS A 76 -5.66 16.64 -13.56
CA LYS A 76 -6.79 17.33 -14.17
C LYS A 76 -6.50 18.81 -14.36
N LYS A 77 -5.99 19.50 -13.34
CA LYS A 77 -5.67 20.94 -13.42
C LYS A 77 -4.53 21.23 -14.42
N THR A 78 -3.51 20.38 -14.50
CA THR A 78 -2.40 20.60 -15.45
C THR A 78 -2.82 20.46 -16.91
N LYS A 79 -3.98 19.86 -17.22
CA LYS A 79 -4.49 19.76 -18.61
C LYS A 79 -4.87 21.10 -19.22
N SER A 80 -5.14 22.13 -18.42
CA SER A 80 -5.39 23.48 -18.94
C SER A 80 -4.11 24.26 -19.22
N LEU A 81 -2.93 23.72 -18.89
CA LEU A 81 -1.64 24.37 -19.13
C LEU A 81 -1.20 24.24 -20.59
N PRO A 82 -0.33 25.13 -21.08
CA PRO A 82 0.28 25.01 -22.39
C PRO A 82 1.09 23.70 -22.51
N ARG A 83 1.23 23.20 -23.75
CA ARG A 83 1.83 21.89 -24.05
C ARG A 83 3.28 21.76 -23.56
N SER A 84 4.04 22.86 -23.55
CA SER A 84 5.40 22.91 -22.99
C SER A 84 5.43 22.57 -21.50
N GLU A 85 4.45 23.05 -20.73
CA GLU A 85 4.37 22.81 -19.29
C GLU A 85 3.80 21.42 -18.95
N LEU A 86 2.89 20.93 -19.78
CA LEU A 86 2.36 19.56 -19.69
C LEU A 86 3.45 18.49 -19.80
N CYS A 87 4.45 18.69 -20.67
CA CYS A 87 5.56 17.76 -20.82
C CYS A 87 6.35 17.56 -19.51
N PHE A 88 6.41 18.57 -18.64
CA PHE A 88 7.14 18.47 -17.37
C PHE A 88 6.49 17.48 -16.39
N TYR A 89 5.16 17.40 -16.38
CA TYR A 89 4.43 16.49 -15.48
C TYR A 89 4.15 15.12 -16.09
N ALA A 90 4.45 14.92 -17.38
CA ALA A 90 4.14 13.68 -18.10
C ALA A 90 4.76 12.45 -17.43
N ALA A 91 6.04 12.52 -17.06
CA ALA A 91 6.73 11.43 -16.36
C ALA A 91 6.09 11.14 -14.98
N ALA A 92 5.76 12.19 -14.23
CA ALA A 92 5.11 12.05 -12.93
C ALA A 92 3.72 11.38 -13.07
N PHE A 93 2.91 11.77 -14.05
CA PHE A 93 1.60 11.16 -14.25
C PHE A 93 1.66 9.73 -14.80
N ALA A 94 2.65 9.42 -15.64
CA ALA A 94 2.92 8.07 -16.06
C ALA A 94 3.30 7.20 -14.85
N LEU A 95 4.23 7.66 -14.01
CA LEU A 95 4.62 6.95 -12.78
C LEU A 95 3.43 6.78 -11.82
N ARG A 96 2.63 7.82 -11.60
CA ARG A 96 1.41 7.76 -10.78
C ARG A 96 0.46 6.66 -11.28
N GLN A 97 0.29 6.55 -12.59
CA GLN A 97 -0.59 5.54 -13.17
C GLN A 97 -0.05 4.12 -12.97
N ARG A 98 1.27 3.93 -13.09
CA ARG A 98 1.93 2.64 -12.81
C ARG A 98 1.78 2.24 -11.34
N MET A 99 2.03 3.17 -10.42
CA MET A 99 1.83 2.95 -8.97
C MET A 99 0.37 2.64 -8.63
N LEU A 100 -0.59 3.36 -9.23
CA LEU A 100 -2.01 3.11 -9.00
C LEU A 100 -2.42 1.73 -9.50
N ASN A 101 -1.99 1.35 -10.71
CA ASN A 101 -2.26 0.03 -11.26
C ASN A 101 -1.69 -1.07 -10.36
N PHE A 102 -0.48 -0.91 -9.82
CA PHE A 102 0.10 -1.85 -8.87
C PHE A 102 -0.78 -2.02 -7.62
N ILE A 103 -1.16 -0.92 -6.96
CA ILE A 103 -1.96 -0.95 -5.72
C ILE A 103 -3.35 -1.56 -5.97
N GLN A 104 -3.99 -1.25 -7.10
CA GLN A 104 -5.31 -1.80 -7.43
C GLN A 104 -5.25 -3.31 -7.71
N ASN A 105 -4.21 -3.78 -8.39
CA ASN A 105 -4.02 -5.21 -8.62
C ASN A 105 -3.67 -5.98 -7.34
N LEU A 106 -2.93 -5.35 -6.42
CA LEU A 106 -2.68 -5.90 -5.09
C LEU A 106 -3.98 -6.01 -4.28
N ASP A 107 -4.77 -4.95 -4.23
CA ASP A 107 -6.06 -4.96 -3.50
C ASP A 107 -7.04 -5.99 -4.07
N TYR A 108 -7.11 -6.10 -5.39
CA TYR A 108 -7.89 -7.14 -6.08
C TYR A 108 -7.43 -8.55 -5.67
N TYR A 109 -6.11 -8.79 -5.69
CA TYR A 109 -5.56 -10.08 -5.29
C TYR A 109 -5.94 -10.44 -3.84
N LEU A 110 -5.71 -9.52 -2.90
CA LEU A 110 -5.97 -9.74 -1.48
C LEU A 110 -7.45 -10.03 -1.22
N THR A 111 -8.35 -9.26 -1.83
CA THR A 111 -9.79 -9.37 -1.57
C THR A 111 -10.44 -10.51 -2.34
N LEU A 112 -10.29 -10.55 -3.66
CA LEU A 112 -11.07 -11.42 -4.55
C LEU A 112 -10.41 -12.76 -4.86
N GLU A 113 -9.08 -12.87 -4.79
CA GLU A 113 -8.38 -14.14 -5.05
C GLU A 113 -7.93 -14.86 -3.79
N VAL A 114 -7.72 -14.12 -2.70
CA VAL A 114 -7.31 -14.70 -1.42
C VAL A 114 -8.48 -14.76 -0.45
N ILE A 115 -9.01 -13.64 0.02
CA ILE A 115 -9.99 -13.64 1.13
C ILE A 115 -11.31 -14.28 0.70
N GLU A 116 -11.89 -13.87 -0.43
CA GLU A 116 -13.21 -14.33 -0.87
C GLU A 116 -13.26 -15.87 -1.11
N PRO A 117 -12.29 -16.51 -1.78
CA PRO A 117 -12.31 -17.97 -1.96
C PRO A 117 -12.15 -18.72 -0.63
N HIS A 118 -11.26 -18.26 0.25
CA HIS A 118 -11.08 -18.88 1.57
C HIS A 118 -12.31 -18.71 2.45
N TRP A 119 -12.99 -17.57 2.37
CA TRP A 119 -14.24 -17.33 3.08
C TRP A 119 -15.33 -18.30 2.61
N ASN A 120 -15.47 -18.49 1.30
CA ASN A 120 -16.41 -19.45 0.72
C ASN A 120 -16.09 -20.91 1.09
N ASP A 121 -14.82 -21.29 1.15
CA ASP A 121 -14.40 -22.60 1.65
C ASP A 121 -14.73 -22.77 3.14
N PHE A 122 -14.42 -21.76 3.96
CA PHE A 122 -14.71 -21.75 5.39
C PHE A 122 -16.21 -21.88 5.66
N PHE A 123 -17.04 -21.08 4.98
CA PHE A 123 -18.48 -21.08 5.17
C PHE A 123 -19.12 -22.43 4.80
N ARG A 124 -18.60 -23.10 3.77
CA ARG A 124 -19.01 -24.47 3.43
C ARG A 124 -18.61 -25.48 4.50
N LYS A 125 -17.37 -25.43 4.99
CA LYS A 125 -16.87 -26.35 6.02
C LYS A 125 -17.61 -26.17 7.35
N ILE A 126 -17.78 -24.93 7.82
CA ILE A 126 -18.43 -24.64 9.10
C ILE A 126 -19.92 -25.05 9.10
N SER A 127 -20.56 -25.13 7.94
CA SER A 127 -21.94 -25.61 7.83
C SER A 127 -22.08 -27.12 8.04
N GLN A 128 -20.97 -27.87 8.02
CA GLN A 128 -20.93 -29.34 8.13
C GLN A 128 -20.38 -29.83 9.47
N VAL A 129 -19.91 -28.93 10.33
CA VAL A 129 -19.29 -29.30 11.62
C VAL A 129 -20.33 -29.78 12.62
N THR A 130 -19.92 -30.71 13.46
CA THR A 130 -20.79 -31.38 14.44
C THR A 130 -20.46 -31.03 15.89
N ASN A 131 -19.26 -30.49 16.14
CA ASN A 131 -18.78 -30.14 17.46
C ASN A 131 -18.02 -28.80 17.47
N VAL A 132 -17.77 -28.27 18.67
CA VAL A 132 -17.13 -26.97 18.87
C VAL A 132 -15.64 -26.99 18.50
N ASP A 133 -14.97 -28.13 18.68
CA ASP A 133 -13.55 -28.27 18.34
C ASP A 133 -13.33 -28.18 16.82
N GLU A 134 -14.25 -28.72 16.02
CA GLU A 134 -14.26 -28.59 14.56
C GLU A 134 -14.52 -27.14 14.12
N VAL A 135 -15.38 -26.40 14.82
CA VAL A 135 -15.58 -24.95 14.57
C VAL A 135 -14.27 -24.20 14.79
N LEU A 136 -13.61 -24.45 15.93
CA LEU A 136 -12.31 -23.87 16.27
C LEU A 136 -11.25 -24.19 15.20
N PHE A 137 -11.17 -25.44 14.77
CA PHE A 137 -10.24 -25.86 13.74
C PHE A 137 -10.51 -25.15 12.40
N CYS A 138 -11.77 -25.17 11.93
CA CYS A 138 -12.15 -24.55 10.66
C CYS A 138 -11.88 -23.05 10.65
N HIS A 139 -12.16 -22.36 11.76
CA HIS A 139 -11.94 -20.92 11.90
C HIS A 139 -10.45 -20.55 11.90
N ASN A 140 -9.62 -21.31 12.64
CA ASN A 140 -8.18 -21.10 12.65
C ASN A 140 -7.54 -21.42 11.28
N ASP A 141 -7.95 -22.52 10.63
CA ASP A 141 -7.50 -22.87 9.27
C ASP A 141 -7.80 -21.77 8.26
N PHE A 142 -8.99 -21.16 8.33
CA PHE A 142 -9.38 -20.02 7.50
C PHE A 142 -8.44 -18.82 7.70
N LEU A 143 -8.21 -18.42 8.94
CA LEU A 143 -7.38 -17.26 9.27
C LEU A 143 -5.91 -17.47 8.88
N GLU A 144 -5.35 -18.65 9.19
CA GLU A 144 -3.97 -18.97 8.87
C GLU A 144 -3.74 -19.04 7.35
N LYS A 145 -4.71 -19.55 6.59
CA LYS A 145 -4.68 -19.50 5.12
C LYS A 145 -4.76 -18.09 4.56
N CYS A 146 -5.65 -17.25 5.10
CA CYS A 146 -5.74 -15.85 4.65
C CYS A 146 -4.44 -15.10 4.90
N VAL A 147 -3.88 -15.19 6.11
CA VAL A 147 -2.61 -14.51 6.44
C VAL A 147 -1.44 -15.10 5.63
N GLY A 148 -1.44 -16.42 5.40
CA GLY A 148 -0.48 -17.12 4.57
C GLY A 148 -0.44 -16.62 3.14
N ASP A 149 -1.61 -16.59 2.49
CA ASP A 149 -1.77 -16.26 1.07
C ASP A 149 -1.79 -14.74 0.81
N CYS A 150 -2.07 -13.89 1.82
CA CYS A 150 -1.98 -12.42 1.70
C CYS A 150 -0.53 -11.88 1.68
N MET A 151 0.47 -12.73 1.40
CA MET A 151 1.90 -12.35 1.31
C MET A 151 2.53 -11.86 2.62
N LEU A 152 1.90 -12.08 3.76
CA LEU A 152 2.36 -11.60 5.07
C LEU A 152 3.36 -12.54 5.76
N THR A 153 3.46 -13.79 5.30
CA THR A 153 4.30 -14.82 5.93
C THR A 153 5.72 -14.92 5.35
N ASN A 154 5.93 -14.44 4.12
CA ASN A 154 7.26 -14.42 3.52
C ASN A 154 7.95 -13.08 3.83
N PRO A 155 8.99 -13.06 4.68
CA PRO A 155 9.60 -11.81 5.14
C PRO A 155 10.22 -11.00 4.01
N ARG A 156 10.81 -11.66 3.00
CA ARG A 156 11.42 -10.98 1.84
C ARG A 156 10.35 -10.32 0.97
N LEU A 157 9.28 -11.04 0.67
CA LEU A 157 8.16 -10.50 -0.12
C LEU A 157 7.48 -9.35 0.63
N PHE A 158 7.24 -9.52 1.92
CA PHE A 158 6.63 -8.49 2.76
C PHE A 158 7.48 -7.21 2.84
N GLN A 159 8.81 -7.33 2.97
CA GLN A 159 9.72 -6.17 2.97
C GLN A 159 9.68 -5.39 1.66
N VAL A 160 9.71 -6.07 0.52
CA VAL A 160 9.63 -5.41 -0.79
C VAL A 160 8.26 -4.77 -0.99
N LEU A 161 7.19 -5.45 -0.58
CA LEU A 161 5.83 -4.92 -0.62
C LEU A 161 5.71 -3.65 0.24
N ALA A 162 6.19 -3.69 1.48
CA ALA A 162 6.21 -2.52 2.37
C ALA A 162 6.99 -1.36 1.75
N THR A 163 8.14 -1.64 1.14
CA THR A 163 8.96 -0.64 0.43
C THR A 163 8.20 0.00 -0.73
N LEU A 164 7.53 -0.81 -1.57
CA LEU A 164 6.70 -0.30 -2.68
C LEU A 164 5.55 0.58 -2.18
N MET A 165 4.87 0.14 -1.12
CA MET A 165 3.77 0.86 -0.50
C MET A 165 4.25 2.22 0.04
N THR A 166 5.32 2.25 0.84
CA THR A 166 5.91 3.50 1.35
C THR A 166 6.34 4.42 0.20
N LEU A 167 6.98 3.88 -0.84
CA LEU A 167 7.36 4.68 -2.02
C LEU A 167 6.16 5.32 -2.72
N CYS A 168 5.04 4.61 -2.85
CA CYS A 168 3.79 5.15 -3.40
C CYS A 168 3.20 6.25 -2.52
N ALA A 169 3.27 6.10 -1.20
CA ALA A 169 2.81 7.09 -0.24
C ALA A 169 3.66 8.36 -0.29
N ASP A 170 4.99 8.22 -0.22
CA ASP A 170 5.96 9.32 -0.29
C ASP A 170 5.83 10.09 -1.59
N PHE A 171 5.73 9.40 -2.72
CA PHE A 171 5.48 10.00 -4.03
C PHE A 171 4.17 10.80 -4.06
N SER A 172 3.11 10.26 -3.47
CA SER A 172 1.80 10.92 -3.41
C SER A 172 1.84 12.17 -2.54
N ILE A 173 2.56 12.13 -1.42
CA ILE A 173 2.75 13.27 -0.51
C ILE A 173 3.59 14.34 -1.20
N PHE A 174 4.68 13.96 -1.87
CA PHE A 174 5.53 14.85 -2.65
C PHE A 174 4.74 15.62 -3.70
N LEU A 175 3.96 14.92 -4.53
CA LEU A 175 3.13 15.58 -5.55
C LEU A 175 2.04 16.46 -4.94
N GLN A 176 1.41 16.04 -3.83
CA GLN A 176 0.44 16.88 -3.12
C GLN A 176 1.08 18.13 -2.51
N GLY A 177 2.33 18.06 -2.05
CA GLY A 177 3.10 19.20 -1.58
C GLY A 177 3.26 20.26 -2.66
N ILE A 178 3.61 19.83 -3.88
CA ILE A 178 3.74 20.72 -5.04
C ILE A 178 2.41 21.40 -5.37
N MET A 179 1.30 20.67 -5.28
CA MET A 179 -0.03 21.26 -5.46
C MET A 179 -0.34 22.36 -4.45
N ARG A 180 0.07 22.19 -3.19
CA ARG A 180 -0.18 23.17 -2.12
C ARG A 180 0.68 24.42 -2.28
N CYS A 181 1.96 24.26 -2.60
CA CYS A 181 2.83 25.41 -2.88
C CYS A 181 2.30 26.28 -4.01
N SER A 182 1.70 25.68 -5.05
CA SER A 182 1.06 26.44 -6.13
C SER A 182 -0.19 27.21 -5.71
N MET A 183 -0.85 26.85 -4.59
CA MET A 183 -2.05 27.54 -4.09
C MET A 183 -1.70 28.60 -3.03
N ASP A 184 -0.64 28.41 -2.25
CA ASP A 184 -0.24 29.32 -1.15
C ASP A 184 0.48 30.59 -1.66
N VAL A 185 1.11 30.54 -2.84
CA VAL A 185 1.69 31.74 -3.48
C VAL A 185 0.59 32.75 -3.85
N GLU A 186 -0.63 32.30 -4.09
CA GLU A 186 -1.75 33.15 -4.54
C GLU A 186 -2.61 33.72 -3.39
N THR A 187 -2.57 33.12 -2.19
CA THR A 187 -3.33 33.64 -1.03
C THR A 187 -2.65 34.81 -0.32
N SER A 188 -1.41 35.14 -0.71
CA SER A 188 -0.68 36.30 -0.22
C SER A 188 -1.15 37.63 -0.84
N THR A 189 -2.04 37.60 -1.84
CA THR A 189 -2.47 38.80 -2.56
C THR A 189 -3.90 39.28 -2.32
N MET A 190 -4.82 38.56 -1.66
CA MET A 190 -6.11 39.16 -1.26
C MET A 190 -6.66 38.55 0.03
N GLY A 191 -6.93 39.42 1.01
CA GLY A 191 -7.48 39.06 2.31
C GLY A 191 -8.94 38.61 2.29
N ASP A 192 -9.29 37.89 3.36
CA ASP A 192 -10.63 37.61 3.89
C ASP A 192 -11.75 37.21 2.91
N SER A 193 -11.98 35.89 2.76
CA SER A 193 -13.35 35.37 2.78
C SER A 193 -13.41 33.86 3.06
N LEU A 194 -14.21 33.50 4.07
CA LEU A 194 -14.40 32.17 4.65
C LEU A 194 -15.44 31.33 3.87
N LEU A 195 -15.36 31.30 2.54
CA LEU A 195 -16.26 30.50 1.71
C LEU A 195 -15.49 29.77 0.62
N PHE A 196 -15.58 28.43 0.67
CA PHE A 196 -15.13 27.49 -0.35
C PHE A 196 -15.80 27.79 -1.70
N SER A 197 -15.23 28.70 -2.48
CA SER A 197 -15.56 28.89 -3.90
C SER A 197 -14.57 28.08 -4.74
N LEU A 198 -15.11 27.09 -5.44
CA LEU A 198 -14.44 26.29 -6.48
C LEU A 198 -14.12 27.16 -7.72
N GLN A 199 -13.24 28.15 -7.57
CA GLN A 199 -12.75 28.95 -8.70
C GLN A 199 -11.61 28.20 -9.38
N GLU A 200 -11.84 27.73 -10.61
CA GLU A 200 -10.84 27.14 -11.50
C GLU A 200 -9.95 28.26 -12.10
N GLN A 201 -8.67 28.29 -11.74
CA GLN A 201 -7.60 29.13 -12.32
C GLN A 201 -6.26 28.34 -12.36
N PRO A 202 -5.32 28.65 -13.29
CA PRO A 202 -4.26 27.74 -13.73
C PRO A 202 -3.02 27.72 -12.81
N LEU A 203 -2.39 26.55 -12.63
CA LEU A 203 -1.10 26.39 -11.94
C LEU A 203 0.02 27.13 -12.71
N SER A 204 0.46 28.30 -12.26
CA SER A 204 1.49 29.07 -12.98
C SER A 204 2.69 29.47 -12.12
N ASP A 205 3.39 28.53 -11.46
CA ASP A 205 4.58 28.92 -10.68
C ASP A 205 5.73 27.91 -10.56
N LEU A 206 5.65 26.70 -11.14
CA LEU A 206 6.83 25.81 -11.20
C LEU A 206 7.74 26.11 -12.41
N SER A 207 7.19 26.76 -13.44
CA SER A 207 7.91 27.15 -14.67
C SER A 207 8.72 28.44 -14.52
N SER A 208 8.54 29.21 -13.45
CA SER A 208 9.22 30.49 -13.22
C SER A 208 10.65 30.35 -12.67
N CYS A 209 11.01 29.19 -12.12
CA CYS A 209 12.35 28.92 -11.56
C CYS A 209 12.98 27.64 -12.16
N PRO A 210 13.98 27.75 -13.06
CA PRO A 210 14.62 26.59 -13.70
C PRO A 210 15.23 25.59 -12.71
N ALA A 211 15.82 26.06 -11.62
CA ALA A 211 16.46 25.20 -10.61
C ALA A 211 15.44 24.34 -9.82
N ALA A 212 14.24 24.87 -9.58
CA ALA A 212 13.16 24.11 -8.94
C ALA A 212 12.60 23.03 -9.88
N LEU A 213 12.60 23.30 -11.19
CA LEU A 213 12.16 22.38 -12.22
C LEU A 213 13.12 21.21 -12.42
N GLU A 214 14.43 21.47 -12.46
CA GLU A 214 15.45 20.42 -12.54
C GLU A 214 15.39 19.50 -11.31
N ASN A 215 15.27 20.08 -10.10
CA ASN A 215 15.12 19.30 -8.87
C ASN A 215 13.83 18.45 -8.90
N PHE A 216 12.71 18.99 -9.38
CA PHE A 216 11.47 18.21 -9.53
C PHE A 216 11.66 16.99 -10.45
N GLN A 217 12.24 17.20 -11.64
CA GLN A 217 12.45 16.11 -12.59
C GLN A 217 13.40 15.04 -12.05
N GLU A 218 14.48 15.45 -11.36
CA GLU A 218 15.42 14.54 -10.71
C GLU A 218 14.71 13.70 -9.63
N GLN A 219 13.87 14.32 -8.80
CA GLN A 219 13.10 13.60 -7.77
C GLN A 219 12.15 12.58 -8.41
N ILE A 220 11.43 12.94 -9.48
CA ILE A 220 10.54 12.02 -10.20
C ILE A 220 11.34 10.84 -10.78
N ALA A 221 12.49 11.11 -11.41
CA ALA A 221 13.36 10.07 -11.95
C ALA A 221 13.88 9.13 -10.84
N ASN A 222 14.19 9.66 -9.65
CA ASN A 222 14.58 8.86 -8.50
C ASN A 222 13.45 7.96 -7.99
N PHE A 223 12.21 8.49 -7.88
CA PHE A 223 11.03 7.69 -7.55
C PHE A 223 10.80 6.59 -8.58
N GLU A 224 10.90 6.90 -9.87
CA GLU A 224 10.73 5.93 -10.95
C GLU A 224 11.78 4.82 -10.87
N LYS A 225 13.06 5.17 -10.72
CA LYS A 225 14.16 4.19 -10.59
C LYS A 225 13.94 3.25 -9.40
N LYS A 226 13.60 3.80 -8.23
CA LYS A 226 13.33 3.01 -7.01
C LYS A 226 12.11 2.11 -7.18
N PHE A 227 11.05 2.62 -7.83
CA PHE A 227 9.83 1.87 -8.07
C PHE A 227 10.09 0.68 -9.00
N ASP A 228 10.79 0.91 -10.12
CA ASP A 228 11.20 -0.13 -11.05
C ASP A 228 12.01 -1.23 -10.36
N GLN A 229 13.02 -0.86 -9.58
CA GLN A 229 13.87 -1.82 -8.88
C GLN A 229 13.05 -2.67 -7.90
N SER A 230 12.16 -2.02 -7.15
CA SER A 230 11.35 -2.68 -6.13
C SER A 230 10.30 -3.61 -6.75
N ILE A 231 9.63 -3.19 -7.83
CA ILE A 231 8.60 -4.01 -8.47
C ILE A 231 9.21 -5.19 -9.25
N ILE A 232 10.34 -5.00 -9.93
CA ILE A 232 11.08 -6.09 -10.56
C ILE A 232 11.54 -7.10 -9.50
N CYS A 233 12.08 -6.63 -8.37
CA CYS A 233 12.45 -7.49 -7.25
C CYS A 233 11.24 -8.28 -6.72
N MET A 234 10.09 -7.63 -6.56
CA MET A 234 8.85 -8.28 -6.15
C MET A 234 8.43 -9.37 -7.14
N LEU A 235 8.44 -9.07 -8.45
CA LEU A 235 8.07 -10.03 -9.51
C LEU A 235 9.00 -11.26 -9.48
N HIS A 236 10.32 -11.08 -9.32
CA HIS A 236 11.26 -12.19 -9.17
C HIS A 236 10.97 -13.04 -7.93
N ILE A 237 10.69 -12.41 -6.78
CA ILE A 237 10.32 -13.12 -5.57
C ILE A 237 9.01 -13.88 -5.79
N LEU A 238 7.98 -13.27 -6.37
CA LEU A 238 6.71 -13.93 -6.67
C LEU A 238 6.88 -15.13 -7.61
N HIS A 239 7.73 -15.01 -8.63
CA HIS A 239 8.05 -16.13 -9.51
C HIS A 239 8.73 -17.27 -8.75
N SER A 240 9.70 -16.98 -7.88
CA SER A 240 10.35 -18.00 -7.03
C SER A 240 9.35 -18.68 -6.07
N VAL A 241 8.43 -17.92 -5.49
CA VAL A 241 7.39 -18.45 -4.61
C VAL A 241 6.42 -19.33 -5.38
N HIS A 242 6.01 -18.92 -6.58
CA HIS A 242 5.16 -19.73 -7.46
C HIS A 242 5.83 -21.07 -7.81
N GLN A 243 7.11 -21.08 -8.18
CA GLN A 243 7.85 -22.32 -8.46
C GLN A 243 7.88 -23.27 -7.25
N SER A 244 8.01 -22.74 -6.04
CA SER A 244 8.09 -23.55 -4.82
C SER A 244 6.74 -24.10 -4.33
N LYS A 245 5.67 -23.30 -4.41
CA LYS A 245 4.36 -23.63 -3.81
C LYS A 245 3.30 -24.08 -4.82
N GLN A 246 3.54 -23.91 -6.13
CA GLN A 246 2.55 -24.09 -7.20
C GLN A 246 1.19 -23.41 -6.91
N THR A 247 1.18 -22.29 -6.20
CA THR A 247 -0.06 -21.58 -5.90
C THR A 247 -0.57 -20.89 -7.16
N SER A 248 -1.68 -21.38 -7.71
CA SER A 248 -2.35 -20.82 -8.89
C SER A 248 -2.77 -19.36 -8.71
N LYS A 249 -2.96 -18.90 -7.47
CA LYS A 249 -3.35 -17.51 -7.18
C LYS A 249 -2.21 -16.52 -7.48
N ILE A 250 -0.96 -16.89 -7.18
CA ILE A 250 0.21 -16.01 -7.35
C ILE A 250 0.50 -15.79 -8.84
N ILE A 251 0.25 -16.80 -9.68
CA ILE A 251 0.49 -16.68 -11.13
C ILE A 251 -0.48 -15.68 -11.77
N ASN A 252 -1.74 -15.65 -11.33
CA ASN A 252 -2.74 -14.71 -11.84
C ASN A 252 -2.36 -13.27 -11.52
N MET A 253 -1.88 -13.03 -10.30
CA MET A 253 -1.36 -11.72 -9.91
C MET A 253 -0.12 -11.34 -10.74
N LEU A 254 0.82 -12.27 -10.96
CA LEU A 254 2.00 -12.05 -11.79
C LEU A 254 1.60 -11.62 -13.21
N TYR A 255 0.68 -12.35 -13.84
CA TYR A 255 0.17 -12.03 -15.17
C TYR A 255 -0.58 -10.70 -15.22
N ARG A 256 -1.30 -10.30 -14.16
CA ARG A 256 -1.94 -8.97 -14.14
C ARG A 256 -0.94 -7.84 -13.96
N LEU A 257 0.08 -8.04 -13.14
CA LEU A 257 1.10 -7.02 -12.88
C LEU A 257 2.00 -6.78 -14.09
N ASP A 258 2.30 -7.83 -14.87
CA ASP A 258 3.16 -7.72 -16.04
C ASP A 258 2.56 -8.39 -17.29
N PHE A 259 1.27 -8.11 -17.56
CA PHE A 259 0.56 -8.70 -18.71
C PHE A 259 1.26 -8.40 -20.04
N SER A 260 1.75 -7.17 -20.19
CA SER A 260 2.40 -6.68 -21.39
C SER A 260 3.91 -6.94 -21.43
N ARG A 261 4.49 -7.65 -20.44
CA ARG A 261 5.96 -7.81 -20.28
C ARG A 261 6.72 -6.49 -20.21
N PHE A 262 6.04 -5.46 -19.74
CA PHE A 262 6.60 -4.11 -19.63
C PHE A 262 7.80 -4.07 -18.68
N TYR A 263 7.72 -4.80 -17.55
CA TYR A 263 8.81 -4.84 -16.58
C TYR A 263 9.95 -5.75 -17.01
N GLU A 264 9.65 -6.81 -17.77
CA GLU A 264 10.65 -7.65 -18.44
C GLU A 264 11.48 -6.85 -19.47
N GLU A 265 10.85 -5.99 -20.27
CA GLU A 265 11.58 -5.12 -21.20
C GLU A 265 12.45 -4.07 -20.48
N ILE A 266 11.98 -3.53 -19.35
CA ILE A 266 12.76 -2.57 -18.55
C ILE A 266 13.97 -3.23 -17.91
N SER A 267 13.85 -4.47 -17.46
CA SER A 267 14.99 -5.20 -16.88
C SER A 267 16.05 -5.48 -17.95
N LEU A 268 15.65 -5.87 -19.16
CA LEU A 268 16.53 -6.12 -20.29
C LEU A 268 17.27 -4.86 -20.75
N LYS A 269 16.57 -3.73 -20.92
CA LYS A 269 17.21 -2.45 -21.31
C LYS A 269 18.25 -1.96 -20.31
N LYS A 270 18.07 -2.27 -19.01
CA LYS A 270 19.06 -1.93 -17.96
C LYS A 270 20.27 -2.86 -17.97
N MET A 271 20.14 -4.09 -18.48
CA MET A 271 21.29 -4.99 -18.68
C MET A 271 22.10 -4.55 -19.91
N GLU A 272 21.44 -4.19 -21.02
CA GLU A 272 22.11 -3.69 -22.23
C GLU A 272 22.90 -2.40 -21.97
N SER A 273 22.39 -1.48 -21.13
CA SER A 273 23.12 -0.24 -20.82
C SER A 273 24.37 -0.45 -19.93
N TYR A 274 24.53 -1.62 -19.32
CA TYR A 274 25.70 -1.97 -18.50
C TYR A 274 26.78 -2.69 -19.30
N ASP A 275 26.41 -3.34 -20.41
CA ASP A 275 27.36 -4.01 -21.32
C ASP A 275 28.03 -3.04 -22.31
N ASP A 276 27.46 -1.83 -22.49
CA ASP A 276 28.01 -0.75 -23.34
C ASP A 276 28.94 0.25 -22.61
N MET A 277 29.31 -0.03 -21.33
CA MET A 277 30.19 0.82 -20.51
C MET A 277 31.46 0.09 -20.07
#